data_AF-A0A6V8NS49-F1
#
_entry.id   AF-A0A6V8NS49-F1
#
_cell.length_a   1.000
_cell.length_b   1.000
_cell.length_c   1.000
_cell.angle_alpha   90.00
_cell.angle_beta   90.00
_cell.angle_gamma   90.00
#
_symmetry.space_group_name_H-M   'P 1'
#
loop_
_entity.id
_entity.type
_entity.pdbx_description
1 polymer ?
#
loop_
_entity_poly.entity_id
_entity_poly.type
_entity_poly.pdbx_seq_one_letter_code
_entity_poly.pdbx_strand_id
1 'polypeptide(L)' 'MHFQTKKFLTAEDLVWMFKRGLENLKESEEYVNELNVFPVPDGDTGTNLVLTMQAVVDDIDSLDNLDMRTVRNF' A
#
# COMPACT_ATOMS: atom_id res chain seq x y z
N MET A 1 7.16 -20.12 15.77
CA MET A 1 7.24 -18.65 15.83
C MET A 1 6.32 -18.17 16.94
N HIS A 2 6.84 -17.43 17.92
CA HIS A 2 6.03 -16.82 18.97
C HIS A 2 5.67 -15.41 18.49
N PHE A 3 4.42 -15.21 18.06
CA PHE A 3 3.93 -13.87 17.72
C PHE A 3 3.55 -13.19 19.03
N GLN A 4 4.36 -12.21 19.45
CA GLN A 4 3.99 -11.29 20.52
C GLN A 4 2.95 -10.32 19.95
N THR A 5 1.78 -10.23 20.56
CA THR A 5 0.75 -9.26 20.16
C THR A 5 1.30 -7.85 20.40
N LYS A 6 1.51 -7.08 19.32
CA LYS A 6 1.86 -5.67 19.44
C LYS A 6 0.65 -4.88 19.94
N LYS A 7 0.83 -4.05 20.96
CA LYS A 7 -0.21 -3.13 21.47
C LYS A 7 -0.36 -1.88 20.60
N PHE A 8 0.73 -1.47 19.96
CA PHE A 8 0.79 -0.30 19.08
C PHE A 8 1.59 -0.63 17.83
N LEU A 9 1.22 -0.02 16.70
CA LEU A 9 2.00 -0.04 15.47
C LEU A 9 3.03 1.08 15.50
N THR A 10 4.23 0.80 14.99
CA THR A 10 5.27 1.81 14.77
C THR A 10 5.23 2.35 13.34
N ALA A 11 6.04 3.36 13.05
CA ALA A 11 6.16 3.90 11.68
C ALA A 11 6.69 2.82 10.72
N GLU A 12 7.68 2.04 11.18
CA GLU A 12 8.26 0.93 10.45
C GLU A 12 7.23 -0.17 10.16
N ASP A 13 6.31 -0.44 11.09
CA ASP A 13 5.22 -1.39 10.86
C ASP A 13 4.32 -0.91 9.72
N LEU A 14 3.97 0.38 9.67
CA LEU A 14 3.16 0.95 8.59
C LEU A 14 3.90 0.92 7.25
N VAL A 15 5.19 1.29 7.22
CA VAL A 15 6.01 1.19 6.00
C VAL A 15 6.07 -0.25 5.51
N TRP A 16 6.29 -1.21 6.41
CA TRP A 16 6.27 -2.62 6.07
C TRP A 16 4.90 -3.05 5.51
N MET A 17 3.80 -2.60 6.11
CA MET A 17 2.45 -2.88 5.62
C MET A 17 2.19 -2.27 4.24
N PHE A 18 2.63 -1.04 3.97
CA PHE A 18 2.48 -0.41 2.65
C PHE A 18 3.26 -1.16 1.58
N LYS A 19 4.52 -1.53 1.85
CA LYS A 19 5.35 -2.29 0.89
C LYS A 19 4.77 -3.67 0.60
N ARG A 20 4.34 -4.40 1.63
CA ARG A 20 3.70 -5.72 1.45
C ARG A 20 2.33 -5.59 0.79
N GLY A 21 1.58 -4.53 1.10
CA GLY A 21 0.32 -4.20 0.44
C GLY A 21 0.50 -3.93 -1.05
N LEU A 22 1.52 -3.16 -1.43
CA LEU A 22 1.88 -2.89 -2.82
C LEU A 22 2.27 -4.17 -3.58
N GLU A 23 3.09 -5.03 -2.98
CA GLU A 23 3.44 -6.34 -3.56
C GLU A 23 2.19 -7.18 -3.84
N ASN A 24 1.30 -7.30 -2.84
CA ASN A 24 0.05 -8.04 -2.99
C ASN A 24 -0.90 -7.41 -4.03
N LEU A 25 -0.95 -6.08 -4.11
CA LEU A 25 -1.75 -5.36 -5.11
C LEU A 25 -1.24 -5.61 -6.53
N LYS A 26 0.09 -5.59 -6.73
CA LYS A 26 0.72 -5.94 -8.02
C LYS A 26 0.40 -7.37 -8.43
N GLU A 27 0.46 -8.32 -7.48
CA GLU A 27 0.11 -9.72 -7.74
C GLU A 27 -1.38 -9.92 -8.07
N SER A 28 -2.25 -9.03 -7.57
CA SER A 28 -3.70 -9.11 -7.74
C SER A 28 -4.26 -8.11 -8.75
N GLU A 29 -3.40 -7.38 -9.48
CA GLU A 29 -3.78 -6.21 -10.28
C GLU A 29 -4.85 -6.55 -11.33
N GLU A 30 -4.61 -7.61 -12.12
CA GLU A 30 -5.55 -8.09 -13.14
C GLU A 30 -6.89 -8.51 -12.53
N TYR A 31 -6.85 -9.23 -11.40
CA TYR A 31 -8.05 -9.63 -10.69
C TYR A 31 -8.86 -8.43 -10.20
N VAL A 32 -8.21 -7.37 -9.71
CA VAL A 32 -8.88 -6.15 -9.26
C VAL A 32 -9.44 -5.35 -10.45
N ASN A 33 -8.72 -5.30 -11.58
CA ASN A 33 -9.23 -4.74 -12.83
C ASN A 33 -10.53 -5.44 -13.28
N GLU A 34 -10.65 -6.76 -13.06
CA GLU A 34 -11.84 -7.55 -13.40
C GLU A 34 -13.00 -7.42 -12.40
N LEU A 35 -12.73 -7.02 -11.16
CA LEU A 35 -13.77 -6.91 -10.12
C LEU A 35 -14.66 -5.69 -10.28
N ASN A 36 -14.09 -4.54 -10.66
CA ASN A 36 -14.82 -3.27 -10.69
C ASN A 36 -15.40 -2.98 -12.09
N VAL A 37 -16.52 -3.64 -12.42
CA VAL A 37 -17.14 -3.59 -13.75
C VAL A 37 -18.42 -2.71 -13.82
N PHE A 38 -18.60 -1.77 -12.88
CA PHE A 38 -19.80 -0.89 -12.83
C PHE A 38 -19.45 0.61 -12.89
N PRO A 39 -20.16 1.46 -13.68
CA PRO A 39 -21.10 1.14 -14.77
C PRO A 39 -20.41 0.93 -16.14
N VAL A 40 -19.10 1.19 -16.25
CA VAL A 40 -18.30 0.97 -17.47
C VAL A 40 -16.98 0.31 -17.04
N PRO A 41 -16.62 -0.86 -17.59
CA PRO A 41 -15.33 -1.48 -17.33
C PRO A 41 -14.25 -0.74 -18.13
N ASP A 42 -13.60 0.23 -17.50
CA ASP A 42 -12.33 0.80 -17.96
C ASP A 42 -11.17 -0.18 -17.73
N GLY A 43 -11.35 -1.17 -16.84
CA GLY A 43 -10.39 -2.24 -16.59
C GLY A 43 -9.09 -1.73 -15.99
N ASP A 44 -9.12 -0.55 -15.37
CA ASP A 44 -7.94 0.14 -14.87
C ASP A 44 -7.93 0.30 -13.34
N THR A 45 -8.95 -0.20 -12.63
CA THR A 45 -9.09 -0.01 -11.18
C THR A 45 -7.89 -0.57 -10.40
N GLY A 46 -7.45 -1.79 -10.71
CA GLY A 46 -6.22 -2.38 -10.17
C GLY A 46 -4.98 -1.56 -10.51
N THR A 47 -4.85 -1.13 -11.77
CA THR A 47 -3.75 -0.27 -12.23
C THR A 47 -3.69 1.02 -11.41
N ASN A 48 -4.82 1.70 -11.24
CA ASN A 48 -4.94 2.95 -10.49
C ASN A 48 -4.57 2.77 -9.01
N LEU A 49 -4.92 1.64 -8.40
CA LEU A 49 -4.54 1.33 -7.03
C LEU A 49 -3.05 1.01 -6.88
N VAL A 50 -2.46 0.27 -7.81
CA VAL A 50 -1.02 -0.02 -7.84
C VAL A 50 -0.24 1.28 -7.98
N LEU A 51 -0.60 2.14 -8.93
CA LEU A 51 0.06 3.43 -9.15
C LEU A 51 -0.05 4.34 -7.91
N THR A 52 -1.23 4.40 -7.29
CA THR A 52 -1.44 5.20 -6.08
C THR A 52 -0.57 4.70 -4.91
N MET A 53 -0.57 3.39 -4.66
CA MET A 53 0.22 2.81 -3.57
C MET A 53 1.73 2.89 -3.85
N GLN A 54 2.15 2.74 -5.11
CA GLN A 54 3.53 2.91 -5.52
C GLN A 54 4.02 4.33 -5.24
N ALA A 55 3.23 5.36 -5.56
CA ALA A 55 3.58 6.74 -5.26
C ALA A 55 3.77 6.97 -3.75
N VAL A 56 2.89 6.42 -2.90
CA VAL A 56 3.05 6.48 -1.44
C VAL A 56 4.34 5.80 -0.97
N VAL A 57 4.67 4.62 -1.50
CA VAL A 57 5.89 3.90 -1.14
C VAL A 57 7.15 4.65 -1.60
N ASP A 58 7.14 5.21 -2.80
CA ASP A 58 8.26 5.98 -3.35
C ASP A 58 8.52 7.24 -2.51
N ASP A 59 7.46 7.96 -2.13
CA ASP A 59 7.56 9.13 -1.27
C ASP A 59 8.09 8.78 0.12
N ILE A 60 7.62 7.69 0.72
CA ILE A 60 8.12 7.19 2.01
C ILE A 60 9.60 6.83 1.93
N ASP A 61 10.03 6.18 0.84
CA ASP A 61 11.42 5.77 0.65
C ASP A 61 12.37 6.96 0.43
N SER A 62 11.82 8.14 0.13
CA SER A 62 12.57 9.40 0.02
C SER A 62 12.76 10.15 1.35
N LEU A 63 12.18 9.68 2.45
CA LEU A 63 12.25 10.37 3.74
C LEU A 63 13.62 10.22 4.40
N ASP A 64 14.19 11.35 4.84
CA ASP A 64 15.43 11.37 5.64
C ASP A 64 15.24 10.83 7.06
N ASN A 65 14.04 10.96 7.63
CA ASN A 65 13.70 10.51 8.98
C ASN A 65 12.31 9.89 9.02
N LEU A 66 12.26 8.62 9.47
CA LEU A 66 11.01 7.88 9.58
C LEU A 66 10.46 7.98 11.01
N ASP A 67 9.31 8.63 11.18
CA ASP A 67 8.51 8.58 12.39
C ASP A 67 7.01 8.64 12.07
N MET A 68 6.15 8.44 13.07
CA MET A 68 4.70 8.43 12.86
C MET A 68 4.14 9.77 12.36
N ARG A 69 4.85 10.89 12.56
CA ARG A 69 4.42 12.22 12.09
C ARG A 69 4.75 12.42 10.62
N THR A 70 5.86 11.85 10.15
CA THR A 70 6.23 11.89 8.72
C THR A 70 5.32 10.98 7.90
N VAL A 71 5.06 9.76 8.38
CA VAL A 71 4.15 8.80 7.72
C VAL A 71 2.70 9.31 7.62
N ARG A 72 2.23 10.13 8.56
CA ARG A 72 0.86 10.70 8.55
C ARG A 72 0.57 11.61 7.34
N ASN A 73 1.58 12.13 6.66
CA ASN A 73 1.38 13.14 5.62
C ASN A 73 1.11 12.53 4.23
N PHE A 74 0.91 11.22 4.16
CA PHE A 74 0.52 10.46 2.97
C PHE A 74 -0.89 9.87 3.18
#